data_AF-A0AA41L4P7-F1
#
_entry.id   AF-A0AA41L4P7-F1
#
_cell.length_a   1.000
_cell.length_b   1.000
_cell.length_c   1.000
_cell.angle_alpha   90.00
_cell.angle_beta   90.00
_cell.angle_gamma   90.00
#
_symmetry.space_group_name_H-M   'P 1'
#
loop_
_entity.id
_entity.type
_entity.pdbx_description
1 polymer ?
#
loop_
_entity_poly.entity_id
_entity_poly.type
_entity_poly.pdbx_seq_one_letter_code
_entity_poly.pdbx_strand_id
1 'polypeptide(L)'
;MEKLSQAKSFAAVNTSQILQAIAGAVLLKQACSLKRLVAPAVDFYRRNRDAMLDALETNLNTYAPQVSWNAPQGGFFLVVTLPFPFLRAEAEHCAREYRVLTMPLSFFSLTNKQDREVRQ
;
A
#
# COMPACT_ATOMS: atom_id res chain seq x y z
N MET A 1 -8.95 26.70 -6.47
CA MET A 1 -9.79 26.07 -7.53
C MET A 1 -9.36 26.51 -8.92
N GLU A 2 -9.39 27.80 -9.24
CA GLU A 2 -9.15 28.33 -10.59
C GLU A 2 -7.75 27.99 -11.16
N LYS A 3 -6.67 28.23 -10.39
CA LYS A 3 -5.31 27.86 -10.79
C LYS A 3 -5.13 26.36 -11.09
N LEU A 4 -5.82 25.50 -10.34
CA LEU A 4 -5.78 24.04 -10.55
C LEU A 4 -6.56 23.63 -11.80
N SER A 5 -7.69 24.28 -12.07
CA SER A 5 -8.47 24.08 -13.29
C SER A 5 -7.70 24.51 -14.53
N GLN A 6 -7.05 25.68 -14.49
CA GLN A 6 -6.18 26.14 -15.57
C GLN A 6 -5.01 25.16 -15.80
N ALA A 7 -4.32 24.76 -14.74
CA ALA A 7 -3.23 23.78 -14.83
C ALA A 7 -3.69 22.45 -15.46
N LYS A 8 -4.84 21.90 -15.05
CA LYS A 8 -5.42 20.70 -15.66
C LYS A 8 -5.75 20.92 -17.14
N SER A 9 -6.30 22.09 -17.49
CA SER A 9 -6.65 22.44 -18.87
C SER A 9 -5.42 22.45 -19.78
N PHE A 10 -4.30 23.00 -19.32
CA PHE A 10 -3.06 23.03 -20.10
C PHE A 10 -2.32 21.68 -20.11
N ALA A 11 -2.38 20.91 -19.02
CA ALA A 11 -1.63 19.66 -18.91
C ALA A 11 -2.31 18.46 -19.59
N ALA A 12 -3.63 18.33 -19.44
CA ALA A 12 -4.37 17.17 -19.94
C ALA A 12 -5.76 17.52 -20.50
N VAL A 13 -6.16 18.80 -20.48
CA VAL A 13 -7.50 19.31 -20.81
C VAL A 13 -8.58 18.76 -19.89
N ASN A 14 -8.88 17.46 -20.02
CA ASN A 14 -9.85 16.75 -19.22
C ASN A 14 -9.46 15.28 -19.05
N THR A 15 -10.04 14.63 -18.05
CA THR A 15 -10.01 13.16 -17.94
C THR A 15 -10.93 12.59 -19.02
N SER A 16 -10.62 11.42 -19.60
CA SER A 16 -11.45 10.80 -20.64
C SER A 16 -12.95 10.85 -20.32
N GLN A 17 -13.71 11.49 -21.21
CA GLN A 17 -15.16 11.66 -21.05
C GLN A 17 -15.90 10.31 -21.01
N ILE A 18 -15.40 9.31 -21.76
CA ILE A 18 -15.95 7.94 -21.74
C ILE A 18 -15.74 7.31 -20.36
N LEU A 19 -14.55 7.43 -19.76
CA LEU A 19 -14.28 6.88 -18.42
C LEU A 19 -15.13 7.59 -17.36
N GLN A 20 -15.32 8.90 -17.47
CA GLN A 20 -16.21 9.65 -16.59
C GLN A 20 -17.66 9.17 -16.72
N ALA A 21 -18.15 8.94 -17.95
CA ALA A 21 -19.50 8.41 -18.19
C ALA A 21 -19.67 7.00 -17.61
N ILE A 22 -18.68 6.12 -17.75
CA ILE A 22 -18.70 4.76 -17.17
C ILE A 22 -18.74 4.82 -15.64
N ALA A 23 -17.85 5.61 -15.02
CA ALA A 23 -17.83 5.77 -13.57
C ALA A 23 -19.14 6.38 -13.04
N GLY A 24 -19.68 7.38 -13.73
CA GLY A 24 -20.97 7.99 -13.43
C GLY A 24 -22.12 6.99 -13.50
N ALA A 25 -22.16 6.16 -14.55
CA ALA A 25 -23.18 5.11 -14.69
C ALA A 25 -23.10 4.06 -13.55
N VAL A 26 -21.89 3.68 -13.13
CA VAL A 26 -21.70 2.78 -11.97
C VAL A 26 -22.24 3.42 -10.70
N LEU A 27 -21.95 4.70 -10.45
CA LEU A 27 -22.46 5.42 -9.28
C LEU A 27 -23.99 5.48 -9.28
N LEU A 28 -24.60 5.86 -10.41
CA LEU A 28 -26.06 5.91 -10.53
C LEU A 28 -26.70 4.54 -10.27
N LYS A 29 -26.15 3.46 -10.84
CA LYS A 29 -26.61 2.08 -10.58
C LYS A 29 -26.48 1.67 -9.11
N GLN A 30 -25.55 2.27 -8.36
CA GLN A 30 -25.32 1.99 -6.95
C GLN A 30 -25.98 3.00 -6.00
N ALA A 31 -26.96 3.77 -6.47
CA ALA A 31 -27.61 4.84 -5.70
C ALA A 31 -26.59 5.81 -5.07
N CYS A 32 -25.57 6.16 -5.86
CA CYS A 32 -24.46 7.03 -5.48
C CYS A 32 -23.64 6.55 -4.27
N SER A 33 -23.66 5.24 -3.95
CA SER A 33 -22.90 4.65 -2.86
C SER A 33 -22.20 3.36 -3.26
N LEU A 34 -20.87 3.36 -3.27
CA LEU A 34 -20.08 2.19 -3.64
C LEU A 34 -19.88 1.18 -2.50
N LYS A 35 -20.39 1.46 -1.28
CA LYS A 35 -20.12 0.63 -0.08
C LYS A 35 -20.44 -0.85 -0.29
N ARG A 36 -21.61 -1.15 -0.86
CA ARG A 36 -22.00 -2.55 -1.17
C ARG A 36 -21.15 -3.15 -2.27
N LEU A 37 -20.83 -2.36 -3.30
CA LEU A 37 -20.03 -2.82 -4.42
C LEU A 37 -18.61 -3.21 -3.99
N VAL A 38 -17.99 -2.45 -3.08
CA VAL A 38 -16.62 -2.70 -2.63
C VAL A 38 -16.50 -3.64 -1.43
N ALA A 39 -17.61 -3.96 -0.75
CA ALA A 39 -17.59 -4.80 0.45
C ALA A 39 -16.85 -6.14 0.26
N PRO A 40 -17.05 -6.90 -0.85
CA PRO A 40 -16.31 -8.14 -1.06
C PRO A 40 -14.79 -7.94 -1.17
N ALA A 41 -14.36 -6.85 -1.82
CA ALA A 41 -12.95 -6.51 -1.94
C ALA A 41 -12.36 -6.10 -0.59
N VAL A 42 -13.11 -5.31 0.20
CA VAL A 42 -12.72 -4.94 1.56
C VAL A 42 -12.53 -6.18 2.44
N ASP A 43 -13.46 -7.13 2.38
CA ASP A 43 -13.37 -8.37 3.15
C ASP A 43 -12.19 -9.25 2.70
N PHE A 44 -11.91 -9.30 1.40
CA PHE A 44 -10.73 -9.98 0.86
C PHE A 44 -9.43 -9.40 1.41
N TYR A 45 -9.24 -8.09 1.30
CA TYR A 45 -8.00 -7.46 1.79
C TYR A 45 -7.90 -7.50 3.32
N ARG A 46 -9.02 -7.47 4.04
CA ARG A 46 -9.03 -7.66 5.49
C ARG A 46 -8.47 -9.02 5.88
N ARG A 47 -8.97 -10.10 5.25
CA ARG A 47 -8.47 -11.46 5.51
C ARG A 47 -6.98 -11.60 5.18
N ASN A 48 -6.52 -11.01 4.07
CA ASN A 48 -5.11 -11.06 3.70
C ASN A 48 -4.22 -10.33 4.70
N ARG A 49 -4.65 -9.15 5.17
CA ARG A 49 -3.95 -8.41 6.22
C ARG A 49 -3.87 -9.23 7.50
N ASP A 50 -4.99 -9.81 7.94
CA ASP A 50 -5.05 -10.57 9.18
C ASP A 50 -4.12 -11.80 9.09
N ALA A 51 -4.15 -12.52 7.97
CA ALA A 51 -3.24 -13.64 7.73
C ALA A 51 -1.75 -13.23 7.74
N MET A 52 -1.41 -12.05 7.19
CA MET A 52 -0.04 -11.53 7.25
C MET A 52 0.37 -11.18 8.68
N LEU A 53 -0.51 -10.55 9.46
CA LEU A 53 -0.24 -10.23 10.87
C LEU A 53 -0.04 -11.50 11.69
N ASP A 54 -0.88 -12.52 11.49
CA ASP A 54 -0.74 -13.83 12.14
C ASP A 54 0.59 -14.50 11.78
N ALA A 55 1.03 -14.39 10.53
CA ALA A 55 2.32 -14.92 10.09
C ALA A 55 3.50 -14.17 10.72
N LEU A 56 3.43 -12.84 10.84
CA LEU A 56 4.47 -12.05 11.53
C LEU A 56 4.53 -12.40 13.02
N GLU A 57 3.38 -12.48 13.67
CA GLU A 57 3.28 -12.86 15.08
C GLU A 57 3.89 -14.25 15.32
N THR A 58 3.52 -15.23 14.50
CA THR A 58 4.00 -16.61 14.63
C THR A 58 5.50 -16.74 14.42
N ASN A 59 6.06 -16.04 13.43
CA ASN A 59 7.44 -16.26 12.99
C ASN A 59 8.45 -15.26 13.55
N LEU A 60 8.02 -14.04 13.88
CA LEU A 60 8.92 -12.94 14.22
C LEU A 60 8.75 -12.38 15.64
N ASN A 61 7.70 -12.75 16.38
CA ASN A 61 7.47 -12.21 17.73
C ASN A 61 8.62 -12.54 18.71
N THR A 62 9.34 -13.66 18.52
CA THR A 62 10.51 -13.98 19.35
C THR A 62 11.65 -12.95 19.26
N TYR A 63 11.64 -12.07 18.25
CA TYR A 63 12.62 -11.01 18.06
C TYR A 63 12.15 -9.66 18.61
N ALA A 64 10.99 -9.59 19.27
CA ALA A 64 10.52 -8.37 19.92
C ALA A 64 11.48 -7.94 21.06
N PRO A 65 11.69 -6.63 21.28
CA PRO A 65 11.16 -5.50 20.51
C PRO A 65 12.06 -5.07 19.33
N GLN A 66 13.14 -5.81 19.04
CA GLN A 66 14.13 -5.44 18.01
C GLN A 66 13.53 -5.49 16.59
N VAL A 67 12.60 -6.41 16.37
CA VAL A 67 11.69 -6.42 15.21
C VAL A 67 10.30 -6.02 15.70
N SER A 68 9.65 -5.13 14.97
CA SER A 68 8.28 -4.71 15.25
C SER A 68 7.53 -4.41 13.95
N TRP A 69 6.20 -4.37 14.00
CA TRP A 69 5.38 -4.00 12.85
C TRP A 69 4.14 -3.23 13.28
N ASN A 70 3.54 -2.49 12.35
CA ASN A 70 2.24 -1.85 12.57
C ASN A 70 1.08 -2.79 12.20
N ALA A 71 -0.11 -2.52 12.76
CA ALA A 71 -1.36 -3.21 12.43
C ALA A 71 -2.33 -2.23 11.75
N PRO A 72 -2.26 -2.05 10.41
CA PRO A 72 -3.05 -1.04 9.72
C PRO A 72 -4.54 -1.40 9.67
N GLN A 73 -5.42 -0.42 9.89
CA GLN A 73 -6.87 -0.65 9.82
C GLN A 73 -7.42 -0.72 8.38
N GLY A 74 -6.63 -0.31 7.39
CA GLY A 74 -6.98 -0.37 5.97
C GLY A 74 -5.77 -0.05 5.08
N GLY A 75 -5.97 -0.14 3.76
CA GLY A 75 -4.90 -0.04 2.77
C GLY A 75 -4.40 -1.41 2.32
N PHE A 76 -3.19 -1.46 1.77
CA PHE A 76 -2.63 -2.65 1.12
C PHE A 76 -1.27 -3.06 1.68
N PHE A 77 -0.72 -2.30 2.61
CA PHE A 77 0.64 -2.47 3.07
C PHE A 77 0.73 -2.35 4.58
N LEU A 78 1.67 -3.07 5.16
CA LEU A 78 2.17 -2.86 6.52
C LEU A 78 3.66 -2.57 6.48
N VAL A 79 4.17 -2.06 7.60
CA VAL A 79 5.57 -1.72 7.76
C VAL A 79 6.16 -2.59 8.86
N VAL A 80 7.27 -3.25 8.53
CA VAL A 80 8.11 -3.99 9.47
C VAL A 80 9.37 -3.18 9.72
N THR A 81 9.67 -2.92 11.00
CA THR A 81 10.89 -2.27 11.46
C THR A 81 11.90 -3.32 11.88
N LEU A 82 13.11 -3.24 11.33
CA LEU A 82 14.20 -4.19 11.54
C LEU A 82 15.32 -3.57 12.39
N PRO A 83 16.14 -4.38 13.08
CA PRO A 83 17.24 -3.86 13.90
C PRO A 83 18.48 -3.43 13.08
N PHE A 84 18.43 -3.59 11.75
CA PHE A 84 19.53 -3.27 10.84
C PHE A 84 19.01 -2.52 9.60
N PRO A 85 19.89 -1.81 8.87
CA PRO A 85 19.52 -1.18 7.60
C PRO A 85 19.06 -2.21 6.57
N PHE A 86 17.89 -2.00 5.99
CA PHE A 86 17.33 -2.80 4.91
C PHE A 86 17.16 -1.92 3.68
N LEU A 87 18.11 -2.02 2.76
CA LEU A 87 18.21 -1.19 1.57
C LEU A 87 18.13 -2.06 0.31
N ARG A 88 18.61 -1.53 -0.82
CA ARG A 88 18.59 -2.21 -2.11
C ARG A 88 19.26 -3.59 -2.07
N ALA A 89 20.43 -3.67 -1.44
CA ALA A 89 21.23 -4.90 -1.44
C ALA A 89 20.51 -6.04 -0.71
N GLU A 90 19.89 -5.73 0.44
CA GLU A 90 19.12 -6.68 1.24
C GLU A 90 17.86 -7.14 0.49
N ALA A 91 17.14 -6.22 -0.16
CA ALA A 91 15.97 -6.55 -0.97
C ALA A 91 16.32 -7.48 -2.14
N GLU A 92 17.42 -7.20 -2.84
CA GLU A 92 17.89 -8.04 -3.95
C GLU A 92 18.36 -9.42 -3.45
N HIS A 93 18.99 -9.49 -2.27
CA HIS A 93 19.35 -10.74 -1.64
C HIS A 93 18.10 -11.59 -1.28
N CYS A 94 17.08 -10.98 -0.66
CA CYS A 94 15.80 -11.63 -0.39
C CYS A 94 15.14 -12.19 -1.67
N ALA A 95 15.15 -11.41 -2.74
CA ALA A 95 14.56 -11.81 -4.02
C ALA A 95 15.31 -12.98 -4.68
N ARG A 96 16.64 -12.97 -4.65
CA ARG A 96 17.46 -14.02 -5.28
C ARG A 96 17.47 -15.31 -4.48
N GLU A 97 17.76 -15.24 -3.18
CA GLU A 97 18.00 -16.41 -2.34
C GLU A 97 16.70 -17.01 -1.80
N TYR A 98 15.74 -16.15 -1.40
CA TYR A 98 14.52 -16.58 -0.72
C TYR A 98 13.27 -16.45 -1.58
N ARG A 99 13.38 -15.89 -2.79
CA ARG A 99 12.25 -15.65 -3.71
C ARG A 99 11.16 -14.77 -3.11
N VAL A 100 11.53 -13.90 -2.17
CA VAL A 100 10.62 -12.94 -1.52
C VAL A 100 10.95 -11.54 -2.02
N LEU A 101 9.96 -10.87 -2.59
CA LEU A 101 10.06 -9.47 -2.96
C LEU A 101 9.68 -8.60 -1.76
N THR A 102 10.63 -7.80 -1.30
CA THR A 102 10.47 -6.87 -0.20
C THR A 102 10.78 -5.46 -0.68
N MET A 103 10.05 -4.45 -0.22
CA MET A 103 10.28 -3.08 -0.66
C MET A 103 10.88 -2.23 0.47
N PRO A 104 12.16 -1.83 0.38
CA PRO A 104 12.78 -0.89 1.32
C PRO A 104 11.99 0.42 1.38
N LEU A 105 11.67 0.89 2.58
CA LEU A 105 10.93 2.15 2.73
C LEU A 105 11.79 3.37 2.41
N SER A 106 13.13 3.24 2.51
CA SER A 106 14.10 4.24 2.05
C SER A 106 13.91 4.66 0.58
N PHE A 107 13.34 3.82 -0.28
CA PHE A 107 13.04 4.18 -1.67
C PHE A 107 11.94 5.26 -1.80
N PHE A 108 11.14 5.47 -0.75
CA PHE A 108 10.06 6.46 -0.69
C PHE A 108 10.39 7.66 0.19
N SER A 109 11.61 7.73 0.74
CA SER A 109 12.03 8.80 1.63
C SER A 109 13.03 9.72 0.95
N LEU A 110 12.86 11.03 1.17
CA LEU A 110 13.86 12.04 0.81
C LEU A 110 15.00 12.16 1.83
N THR A 111 14.95 11.36 2.89
CA THR A 111 15.91 11.37 4.01
C THR A 111 16.26 9.94 4.44
N ASN A 112 17.35 9.75 5.17
CA ASN A 112 17.75 8.41 5.65
C ASN A 112 16.95 7.94 6.90
N LYS A 113 15.77 8.53 7.17
CA LYS A 113 14.98 8.21 8.37
C LYS A 113 14.29 6.85 8.32
N GLN A 114 14.20 6.23 7.14
CA GLN A 114 13.44 4.99 6.91
C GLN A 114 14.32 3.82 6.41
N ASP A 115 15.60 3.87 6.72
CA ASP A 115 16.58 2.88 6.24
C ASP A 115 16.44 1.51 6.89
N ARG A 116 15.60 1.38 7.92
CA ARG A 116 15.36 0.13 8.67
C ARG A 116 13.93 -0.39 8.56
N GLU A 117 13.14 0.23 7.69
CA GLU A 117 11.73 -0.08 7.52
C GLU A 117 11.52 -0.79 6.18
N VAL A 118 10.67 -1.81 6.19
CA VAL A 118 10.31 -2.59 4.99
C VAL A 118 8.80 -2.57 4.82
N ARG A 119 8.34 -2.28 3.61
CA ARG A 119 6.95 -2.42 3.23
C ARG A 119 6.67 -3.84 2.76
N GLN A 120 5.68 -4.47 3.38
CA GLN A 120 5.07 -5.72 2.93
C GLN A 120 3.63 -5.44 2.49
#